data_AF-H6SR59-F1
#
_entry.id   AF-H6SR59-F1
#
_cell.length_a   1.000
_cell.length_b   1.000
_cell.length_c   1.000
_cell.angle_alpha   90.00
_cell.angle_beta   90.00
_cell.angle_gamma   90.00
#
_symmetry.space_group_name_H-M   'P 1'
#
loop_
_entity.id
_entity.type
_entity.pdbx_description
1 polymer ?
#
loop_
_entity_poly.entity_id
_entity_poly.type
_entity_poly.pdbx_seq_one_letter_code
_entity_poly.pdbx_strand_id
1 'polypeptide(L)'
;MLMKGGHLPGDIVTDLLITAEGVTRFAAPRLDTRSTHGTGCTLASAIAVGLAQGRPLVSAVARARAYVRRAMETAPGLGRGHGPLNHACTVAPFEG
;
A
#
# COMPACT_ATOMS: atom_id res chain seq x y z
N MET A 1 -1.43 -12.92 7.93
CA MET A 1 -2.36 -12.54 6.83
C MET A 1 -2.48 -11.03 6.78
N LEU A 2 -2.51 -10.40 5.59
CA LEU A 2 -2.82 -8.97 5.43
C LEU A 2 -4.17 -8.80 4.71
N MET A 3 -5.16 -8.28 5.41
CA MET A 3 -6.50 -7.99 4.86
C MET A 3 -6.58 -6.50 4.49
N LYS A 4 -6.95 -6.21 3.23
CA LYS A 4 -6.99 -4.84 2.69
C LYS A 4 -8.40 -4.26 2.74
N GLY A 5 -8.56 -3.04 3.24
CA GLY A 5 -9.84 -2.34 3.31
C GLY A 5 -10.14 -1.43 2.12
N GLY A 6 -9.29 -1.38 1.09
CA GLY A 6 -9.39 -0.41 -0.01
C GLY A 6 -10.74 -0.36 -0.75
N HIS A 7 -11.52 -1.46 -0.73
CA HIS A 7 -12.85 -1.55 -1.36
C HIS A 7 -14.02 -1.22 -0.41
N LEU A 8 -13.76 -1.04 0.88
CA LEU A 8 -14.80 -0.66 1.84
C LEU A 8 -15.16 0.82 1.66
N PRO A 9 -16.41 1.25 1.92
CA PRO A 9 -16.79 2.66 1.85
C PRO A 9 -16.13 3.49 2.97
N GLY A 10 -16.13 4.82 2.81
CA GLY A 10 -15.68 5.78 3.82
C GLY A 10 -14.32 6.43 3.53
N ASP A 11 -14.02 7.46 4.33
CA ASP A 11 -12.88 8.36 4.11
C ASP A 11 -11.55 7.80 4.61
N ILE A 12 -11.58 6.70 5.38
CA ILE A 12 -10.39 6.04 5.92
C ILE A 12 -10.31 4.62 5.37
N VAL A 13 -9.19 4.31 4.72
CA VAL A 13 -8.82 2.95 4.34
C VAL A 13 -8.10 2.29 5.51
N THR A 14 -8.69 1.21 6.03
CA THR A 14 -8.10 0.41 7.11
C THR A 14 -7.65 -0.95 6.60
N ASP A 15 -6.38 -1.27 6.76
CA ASP A 15 -5.83 -2.60 6.51
C ASP A 15 -5.45 -3.27 7.84
N LEU A 16 -5.60 -4.60 7.91
CA LEU A 16 -5.32 -5.39 9.12
C LEU A 16 -4.25 -6.43 8.82
N LEU A 17 -3.12 -6.34 9.53
CA LEU A 17 -2.13 -7.41 9.58
C LEU A 17 -2.42 -8.28 10.79
N ILE A 18 -2.76 -9.54 10.53
CA ILE A 18 -3.12 -10.53 11.54
C ILE A 18 -1.98 -11.56 11.60
N THR A 19 -1.39 -11.72 12.79
CA THR A 19 -0.35 -12.69 13.10
C THR A 19 -0.73 -13.48 14.36
N ALA A 20 0.12 -14.43 14.77
CA ALA A 20 -0.12 -15.19 16.00
C ALA A 20 0.00 -14.30 17.25
N GLU A 21 0.77 -13.21 17.16
CA GLU A 21 1.04 -12.26 18.23
C GLU A 21 -0.05 -11.19 18.36
N GLY A 22 -0.96 -11.09 17.38
CA GLY A 22 -2.10 -10.18 17.44
C GLY A 22 -2.46 -9.52 16.11
N VAL A 23 -3.10 -8.36 16.20
CA VAL A 23 -3.60 -7.60 15.05
C VAL A 23 -2.98 -6.21 15.04
N THR A 24 -2.29 -5.86 13.96
CA THR A 24 -1.83 -4.49 13.69
C THR A 24 -2.77 -3.82 12.70
N ARG A 25 -3.29 -2.64 13.09
CA ARG A 25 -4.16 -1.83 12.24
C ARG A 25 -3.34 -0.75 11.53
N PHE A 26 -3.51 -0.64 10.22
CA PHE A 26 -2.96 0.44 9.42
C PHE A 26 -4.09 1.28 8.83
N ALA A 27 -4.16 2.56 9.19
CA ALA A 27 -5.19 3.49 8.71
C ALA A 27 -4.56 4.63 7.91
N ALA A 28 -5.22 5.05 6.83
CA ALA A 28 -4.84 6.25 6.07
C ALA A 28 -6.08 6.85 5.39
N PRO A 29 -6.08 8.18 5.11
CA PRO A 29 -7.13 8.80 4.32
C PRO A 29 -7.24 8.13 2.94
N ARG A 30 -8.47 7.93 2.46
CA ARG A 30 -8.73 7.52 1.09
C ARG A 30 -8.16 8.55 0.14
N LEU A 31 -7.46 8.10 -0.88
CA LEU A 31 -7.04 8.96 -1.98
C LEU A 31 -8.19 9.06 -2.97
N ASP A 32 -8.54 10.29 -3.37
CA ASP A 32 -9.38 10.51 -4.54
C ASP A 32 -8.53 10.32 -5.79
N THR A 33 -8.60 9.11 -6.36
CA THR A 33 -7.82 8.73 -7.55
C THR A 33 -8.47 7.59 -8.29
N ARG A 34 -8.31 7.58 -9.62
CA ARG A 34 -8.73 6.48 -10.50
C ARG A 34 -7.64 5.44 -10.69
N SER A 35 -6.40 5.74 -10.31
CA SER A 35 -5.25 4.85 -10.49
C SER A 35 -5.19 3.79 -9.40
N THR A 36 -6.06 2.78 -9.49
CA THR A 36 -6.17 1.70 -8.51
C THR A 36 -5.78 0.33 -9.07
N HIS A 37 -5.54 0.24 -10.39
CA HIS A 37 -5.14 -1.00 -11.04
C HIS A 37 -3.73 -1.40 -10.60
N GLY A 38 -3.55 -2.66 -10.20
CA GLY A 38 -2.26 -3.18 -9.75
C GLY A 38 -1.91 -2.87 -8.29
N THR A 39 -2.74 -2.16 -7.53
CA THR A 39 -2.47 -1.86 -6.09
C THR A 39 -2.19 -3.08 -5.25
N GLY A 40 -2.91 -4.19 -5.46
CA GLY A 40 -2.67 -5.46 -4.76
C GLY A 40 -1.32 -6.08 -5.10
N CYS A 41 -0.99 -6.18 -6.40
CA CYS A 41 0.27 -6.75 -6.87
C CYS A 41 1.46 -5.91 -6.40
N THR A 42 1.38 -4.59 -6.59
CA THR A 42 2.41 -3.66 -6.14
C THR A 42 2.63 -3.73 -4.63
N LEU A 43 1.55 -3.83 -3.83
CA LEU A 43 1.67 -4.00 -2.39
C LEU A 43 2.40 -5.30 -2.03
N ALA A 44 1.99 -6.43 -2.61
CA ALA A 44 2.59 -7.73 -2.32
C ALA A 44 4.07 -7.76 -2.71
N SER A 45 4.42 -7.25 -3.89
CA SER A 45 5.82 -7.14 -4.35
C SER A 45 6.64 -6.24 -3.42
N ALA A 46 6.12 -5.10 -3.00
CA ALA A 46 6.84 -4.19 -2.10
C ALA A 46 7.04 -4.79 -0.70
N ILE A 47 6.09 -5.58 -0.19
CA ILE A 47 6.25 -6.34 1.06
C ILE A 47 7.36 -7.38 0.90
N ALA A 48 7.32 -8.18 -0.16
CA ALA A 48 8.32 -9.21 -0.42
C ALA A 48 9.74 -8.63 -0.49
N VAL A 49 9.91 -7.50 -1.19
CA VAL A 49 11.20 -6.79 -1.25
C VAL A 49 11.62 -6.27 0.12
N GLY A 50 10.69 -5.70 0.91
CA GLY A 50 10.99 -5.24 2.26
C GLY A 50 11.49 -6.37 3.18
N LEU A 51 10.85 -7.54 3.10
CA LEU A 51 11.28 -8.73 3.84
C LEU A 51 12.65 -9.24 3.36
N ALA A 52 12.89 -9.28 2.05
CA ALA A 52 14.19 -9.65 1.49
C ALA A 52 15.33 -8.70 1.91
N GLN A 53 15.00 -7.45 2.23
CA GLN A 53 15.93 -6.47 2.81
C GLN A 53 16.14 -6.62 4.33
N GLY A 54 15.57 -7.66 4.95
CA GLY A 54 15.70 -7.91 6.39
C GLY A 54 14.80 -7.03 7.27
N ARG A 55 13.78 -6.37 6.71
CA ARG A 55 12.88 -5.53 7.51
C ARG A 55 11.91 -6.41 8.32
N PRO A 56 11.58 -6.00 9.57
CA PRO A 56 10.49 -6.62 10.31
C PRO A 56 9.17 -6.58 9.53
N LEU A 57 8.31 -7.59 9.71
CA LEU A 57 7.07 -7.75 8.94
C LEU A 57 6.17 -6.51 9.00
N VAL A 58 5.96 -5.95 10.19
CA VAL A 58 5.15 -4.74 10.39
C VAL A 58 5.74 -3.56 9.61
N SER A 59 7.05 -3.33 9.71
CA SER A 59 7.75 -2.27 8.99
C SER A 59 7.76 -2.47 7.48
N ALA A 60 7.87 -3.72 7.01
CA ALA A 60 7.78 -4.06 5.59
C ALA A 60 6.38 -3.75 5.03
N VAL A 61 5.32 -4.09 5.76
CA VAL A 61 3.94 -3.75 5.40
C VAL A 61 3.72 -2.24 5.41
N ALA A 62 4.14 -1.54 6.48
CA ALA A 62 4.01 -0.09 6.58
C ALA A 62 4.67 0.63 5.40
N ARG A 63 5.92 0.28 5.08
CA ARG A 63 6.66 0.83 3.94
C ARG A 63 5.98 0.52 2.60
N ALA A 64 5.52 -0.71 2.41
CA ALA A 64 4.84 -1.10 1.17
C ALA A 64 3.54 -0.32 0.96
N ARG A 65 2.77 -0.07 2.02
CA ARG A 65 1.58 0.79 1.96
C ARG A 65 1.92 2.22 1.56
N ALA A 66 2.98 2.79 2.15
CA ALA A 66 3.45 4.12 1.79
C ALA A 66 3.87 4.19 0.30
N TYR A 67 4.55 3.15 -0.19
CA TYR A 67 4.96 3.05 -1.60
C TYR A 67 3.76 3.00 -2.54
N VAL A 68 2.78 2.13 -2.29
CA VAL A 68 1.56 2.07 -3.11
C VAL A 68 0.81 3.40 -3.08
N ARG A 69 0.68 4.02 -1.90
CA ARG A 69 0.04 5.33 -1.76
C ARG A 69 0.75 6.38 -2.63
N ARG A 70 2.08 6.46 -2.55
CA ARG A 70 2.85 7.41 -3.34
C ARG A 70 2.71 7.15 -4.83
N ALA A 71 2.73 5.88 -5.24
CA ALA A 71 2.53 5.46 -6.63
C ALA A 71 1.15 5.83 -7.18
N MET A 72 0.13 5.87 -6.31
CA MET A 72 -1.23 6.33 -6.65
C MET A 72 -1.28 7.85 -6.79
N GLU A 73 -0.65 8.59 -5.87
CA GLU A 73 -0.59 10.06 -5.87
C GLU A 73 0.15 10.62 -7.09
N THR A 74 1.22 9.94 -7.53
CA THR A 74 2.04 10.38 -8.67
C THR A 74 1.70 9.66 -9.97
N ALA A 75 0.55 8.98 -10.03
CA ALA A 75 0.13 8.24 -11.20
C ALA A 75 -0.11 9.18 -12.40
N PRO A 76 0.32 8.81 -13.62
CA PRO A 76 0.25 9.68 -14.80
C PRO A 76 -1.17 9.89 -15.36
N GLY A 77 -2.21 9.34 -14.72
CA GLY A 77 -3.60 9.51 -15.15
C GLY A 77 -3.92 8.85 -16.50
N LEU A 78 -3.22 7.77 -16.86
CA LEU A 78 -3.39 7.08 -18.14
C LEU A 78 -4.69 6.26 -18.19
N GLY A 79 -5.34 6.27 -19.36
CA GLY A 79 -6.56 5.51 -19.64
C GLY A 79 -7.85 6.22 -19.22
N ARG A 80 -8.99 5.62 -19.58
CA ARG A 80 -10.34 6.16 -19.28
C ARG A 80 -11.03 5.47 -18.09
N GLY A 81 -10.39 4.46 -17.50
CA GLY A 81 -10.91 3.64 -16.39
C GLY A 81 -9.95 3.60 -15.20
N HIS A 82 -9.74 2.41 -14.60
CA HIS A 82 -8.76 2.23 -13.53
C HIS A 82 -7.33 2.26 -14.08
N GLY A 83 -6.68 3.41 -13.98
CA GLY A 83 -5.34 3.62 -14.50
C GLY A 83 -4.27 2.85 -13.73
N PRO A 84 -3.09 2.63 -14.35
CA PRO A 84 -1.95 2.05 -13.65
C PRO A 84 -1.38 3.00 -12.61
N LEU A 85 -0.58 2.43 -11.70
CA LEU A 85 0.25 3.15 -10.73
C LEU A 85 1.52 3.71 -11.39
N ASN A 86 2.15 4.70 -10.73
CA ASN A 86 3.51 5.11 -11.06
C ASN A 86 4.54 4.32 -10.22
N HIS A 87 5.10 3.26 -10.80
CA HIS A 87 6.11 2.44 -10.13
C HIS A 87 7.49 3.11 -10.03
N ALA A 88 7.75 4.15 -10.82
CA ALA A 88 9.02 4.89 -10.82
C ALA A 88 9.12 5.92 -9.68
N CYS A 89 8.21 5.88 -8.69
CA CYS A 89 8.33 6.66 -7.47
C CYS A 89 9.24 5.98 -6.44
N THR A 90 9.69 6.76 -5.46
CA THR A 90 10.39 6.24 -4.28
C THR A 90 9.65 6.66 -3.01
N VAL A 91 9.94 5.97 -1.91
CA VAL A 91 9.54 6.37 -0.57
C VAL A 91 10.79 6.53 0.27
N ALA A 92 10.82 7.60 1.08
CA ALA A 92 11.82 7.73 2.12
C ALA A 92 11.81 6.50 3.03
N PRO A 93 12.92 6.19 3.72
CA PRO A 93 12.89 5.22 4.81
C PRO A 93 11.72 5.53 5.74
N PHE A 94 10.92 4.52 6.04
CA PHE A 94 9.88 4.67 7.04
C PHE A 94 10.56 4.69 8.41
N GLU A 95 10.44 5.81 9.13
CA GLU A 95 11.05 6.04 10.45
C GLU A 95 10.11 5.67 11.62
N GLY A 96 8.95 5.08 11.32
CA GLY A 96 7.98 4.65 12.35
C GLY A 96 8.34 3.33 13.01
#